data_AF-A0A7S9LN20-F1
#
_entry.id   AF-A0A7S9LN20-F1
#
_cell.length_a   1.000
_cell.length_b   1.000
_cell.length_c   1.000
_cell.angle_alpha   90.00
_cell.angle_beta   90.00
_cell.angle_gamma   90.00
#
_symmetry.space_group_name_H-M   'P 1'
#
loop_
_entity.id
_entity.type
_entity.pdbx_description
1 polymer ?
#
loop_
_entity_poly.entity_id
_entity_poly.type
_entity_poly.pdbx_seq_one_letter_code
_entity_poly.pdbx_strand_id
1 'polypeptide(L)'
;MIKKVLVSSAVVTMLAGCGQAVNDARLSLALNELRQNCFGNDTYSCRSDTVDFNQKVLELTPFKSDAAKEEITKLFGEEGWSLYQDVADEFVDEGVDALEDLRPNIFARIFFGDSQPVSPKGYVMTFNSEDMGRALSEVQKEFSVRAKKAGLKPNDQALRSYQMIADAVNGKGSPSSVEPEPNDGVDTLAASPAEPQLNNPVVTTRPVVMAQPTAAAQSFPELTGAINAYIAGLDTDGGVEYPEGRQIIQVDLNGDGELDAAVLYTIEGSGGSQTAYQTLSAFYHAPEGWQAQGGDAAISGAVREARDVGSRTIFIDALVQGDDDPRCCPTQPYPQRFQWSGDKFIELPGA
;
A
#
# COMPACT_ATOMS: atom_id res chain seq x y z
N MET A 1 27.34 27.42 12.64
CA MET A 1 26.04 27.11 12.01
C MET A 1 26.12 25.69 11.47
N ILE A 2 25.62 24.72 12.24
CA ILE A 2 25.69 23.29 11.89
C ILE A 2 24.38 22.92 11.21
N LYS A 3 24.45 22.55 9.94
CA LYS A 3 23.30 22.06 9.16
C LYS A 3 22.85 20.72 9.74
N LYS A 4 21.58 20.63 10.14
CA LYS A 4 20.91 19.37 10.49
C LYS A 4 20.75 18.54 9.22
N VAL A 5 21.47 17.44 9.12
CA VAL A 5 21.28 16.43 8.09
C VAL A 5 20.26 15.43 8.64
N LEU A 6 19.04 15.50 8.13
CA LEU A 6 18.04 14.44 8.25
C LEU A 6 18.46 13.33 7.29
N VAL A 7 18.85 12.18 7.83
CA VAL A 7 19.05 10.96 7.06
C VAL A 7 17.65 10.39 6.84
N SER A 8 17.11 10.60 5.64
CA SER A 8 15.80 10.08 5.24
C SER A 8 15.91 8.57 4.99
N SER A 9 15.01 7.82 5.62
CA SER A 9 14.83 6.37 5.50
C SER A 9 14.46 5.98 4.07
N ALA A 10 15.47 5.71 3.23
CA ALA A 10 15.28 5.31 1.84
C ALA A 10 16.03 4.01 1.54
N VAL A 11 15.77 2.95 2.31
CA VAL A 11 16.19 1.57 1.97
C VAL A 11 15.17 0.58 2.51
N VAL A 12 14.08 0.35 1.77
CA VAL A 12 13.30 -0.90 1.90
C VAL A 12 12.79 -1.26 0.52
N THR A 13 13.65 -1.85 -0.30
CA THR A 13 13.23 -2.72 -1.40
C THR A 13 14.38 -3.67 -1.66
N MET A 14 14.06 -4.95 -1.84
CA MET A 14 14.97 -6.10 -2.07
C MET A 14 15.39 -6.89 -0.81
N LEU A 15 14.40 -7.55 -0.20
CA LEU A 15 14.63 -8.74 0.60
C LEU A 15 13.87 -9.89 -0.07
N ALA A 16 14.57 -10.65 -0.92
CA ALA A 16 14.09 -11.88 -1.52
C ALA A 16 15.21 -12.92 -1.45
N GLY A 17 15.48 -13.39 -0.23
CA GLY A 17 16.32 -14.55 0.02
C GLY A 17 15.46 -15.82 0.18
N CYS A 18 16.00 -16.99 -0.16
CA CYS A 18 15.27 -18.27 -0.11
C CYS A 18 14.70 -18.64 1.28
N GLY A 19 15.18 -18.03 2.36
CA GLY A 19 14.60 -18.20 3.71
C GLY A 19 13.27 -17.46 3.89
N GLN A 20 13.04 -16.38 3.15
CA GLN A 20 11.82 -15.58 3.25
C GLN A 20 10.63 -16.33 2.66
N ALA A 21 10.81 -17.03 1.54
CA ALA A 21 9.76 -17.86 0.95
C ALA A 21 9.29 -18.99 1.89
N VAL A 22 10.18 -19.55 2.71
CA VAL A 22 9.82 -20.58 3.71
C VAL A 22 9.06 -19.97 4.88
N ASN A 23 9.46 -18.77 5.33
CA ASN A 23 8.75 -18.04 6.38
C ASN A 23 7.38 -17.57 5.88
N ASP A 24 7.28 -17.05 4.66
CA ASP A 24 6.04 -16.63 4.01
C ASP A 24 5.07 -17.80 3.83
N ALA A 25 5.58 -19.00 3.47
CA ALA A 25 4.77 -20.21 3.38
C ALA A 25 4.24 -20.65 4.76
N ARG A 26 5.07 -20.60 5.81
CA ARG A 26 4.65 -20.91 7.19
C ARG A 26 3.62 -19.91 7.70
N LEU A 27 3.81 -18.62 7.39
CA LEU A 27 2.90 -17.56 7.76
C LEU A 27 1.56 -17.71 7.04
N SER A 28 1.60 -18.03 5.74
CA SER A 28 0.40 -18.28 4.94
C SER A 28 -0.38 -19.49 5.44
N LEU A 29 0.31 -20.56 5.84
CA LEU A 29 -0.32 -21.74 6.45
C LEU A 29 -0.96 -21.40 7.80
N ALA A 30 -0.25 -20.71 8.68
CA ALA A 30 -0.77 -20.29 9.99
C ALA A 30 -1.97 -19.33 9.85
N LEU A 31 -1.93 -18.41 8.89
CA LEU A 31 -3.04 -17.50 8.59
C LEU A 31 -4.25 -18.26 8.05
N ASN A 32 -4.04 -19.25 7.18
CA ASN A 32 -5.12 -20.08 6.67
C ASN A 32 -5.73 -20.97 7.76
N GLU A 33 -4.92 -21.54 8.66
CA GLU A 33 -5.40 -22.29 9.82
C GLU A 33 -6.24 -21.40 10.74
N LEU A 34 -5.77 -20.18 11.04
CA LEU A 34 -6.53 -19.21 11.82
C LEU A 34 -7.87 -18.86 11.14
N ARG A 35 -7.86 -18.60 9.83
CA ARG A 35 -9.09 -18.30 9.06
C ARG A 35 -10.06 -19.47 9.04
N GLN A 36 -9.56 -20.70 8.93
CA GLN A 36 -10.38 -21.92 8.92
C GLN A 36 -10.95 -22.24 10.31
N ASN A 37 -10.19 -22.01 11.37
CA ASN A 37 -10.65 -22.31 12.72
C ASN A 37 -11.62 -21.24 13.22
N CYS A 38 -11.41 -19.98 12.83
CA CYS A 38 -12.12 -18.86 13.41
C CYS A 38 -13.19 -18.25 12.53
N PHE A 39 -13.11 -18.39 11.21
CA PHE A 39 -14.08 -17.79 10.27
C PHE A 39 -14.38 -16.30 10.54
N GLY A 40 -13.41 -15.56 11.08
CA GLY A 40 -13.58 -14.15 11.46
C GLY A 40 -14.33 -13.90 12.78
N ASN A 41 -14.68 -14.94 13.53
CA ASN A 41 -15.22 -14.79 14.88
C ASN A 41 -14.11 -14.45 15.88
N ASP A 42 -14.36 -13.49 16.75
CA ASP A 42 -13.54 -13.23 17.93
C ASP A 42 -14.18 -13.91 19.13
N THR A 43 -13.88 -15.20 19.26
CA THR A 43 -14.17 -15.97 20.46
C THR A 43 -12.94 -16.03 21.35
N TYR A 44 -13.08 -16.46 22.60
CA TYR A 44 -11.94 -16.64 23.50
C TYR A 44 -10.86 -17.59 22.96
N SER A 45 -11.26 -18.63 22.21
CA SER A 45 -10.32 -19.52 21.50
C SER A 45 -9.66 -18.80 20.32
N CYS A 46 -10.43 -18.16 19.47
CA CYS A 46 -9.92 -17.47 18.29
C CYS A 46 -9.00 -16.30 18.58
N ARG A 47 -9.25 -15.61 19.69
CA ARG A 47 -8.33 -14.60 20.20
C ARG A 47 -7.00 -15.18 20.64
N SER A 48 -6.99 -16.38 21.24
CA SER A 48 -5.74 -17.10 21.50
C SER A 48 -4.98 -17.36 20.22
N ASP A 49 -5.66 -17.93 19.24
CA ASP A 49 -5.01 -18.35 17.99
C ASP A 49 -4.48 -17.13 17.22
N THR A 50 -5.17 -15.99 17.31
CA THR A 50 -4.72 -14.72 16.73
C THR A 50 -3.49 -14.16 17.45
N VAL A 51 -3.43 -14.26 18.78
CA VAL A 51 -2.22 -13.93 19.56
C VAL A 51 -1.06 -14.82 19.12
N ASP A 52 -1.28 -16.13 18.99
CA ASP A 52 -0.25 -17.09 18.57
C ASP A 52 0.23 -16.81 17.14
N PHE A 53 -0.68 -16.44 16.24
CA PHE A 53 -0.35 -16.02 14.89
C PHE A 53 0.54 -14.76 14.91
N ASN A 54 0.16 -13.73 15.64
CA ASN A 54 0.93 -12.47 15.71
C ASN A 54 2.32 -12.66 16.31
N GLN A 55 2.46 -13.53 17.33
CA GLN A 55 3.77 -13.89 17.86
C GLN A 55 4.63 -14.54 16.78
N LYS A 56 4.08 -15.49 16.02
CA LYS A 56 4.79 -16.10 14.88
C LYS A 56 5.17 -15.07 13.81
N VAL A 57 4.32 -14.08 13.54
CA VAL A 57 4.67 -12.99 12.61
C VAL A 57 5.90 -12.25 13.10
N LEU A 58 5.96 -11.85 14.37
CA LEU A 58 7.12 -11.15 14.94
C LEU A 58 8.39 -12.01 14.90
N GLU A 59 8.28 -13.28 15.28
CA GLU A 59 9.41 -14.23 15.31
C GLU A 59 9.97 -14.54 13.91
N LEU A 60 9.09 -14.66 12.91
CA LEU A 60 9.46 -15.02 11.54
C LEU A 60 9.83 -13.81 10.67
N THR A 61 9.49 -12.59 11.13
CA THR A 61 9.86 -11.36 10.42
C THR A 61 11.37 -11.19 10.47
N PRO A 62 12.04 -11.00 9.33
CA PRO A 62 13.50 -10.96 9.25
C PRO A 62 14.04 -9.58 9.65
N PHE A 63 13.77 -9.13 10.88
CA PHE A 63 14.33 -7.89 11.43
C PHE A 63 15.86 -7.87 11.34
N LYS A 64 16.48 -9.06 11.46
CA LYS A 64 17.94 -9.29 11.43
C LYS A 64 18.40 -9.95 10.11
N SER A 65 17.97 -9.42 8.96
CA SER A 65 18.35 -9.96 7.63
C SER A 65 19.84 -9.74 7.29
N ASP A 66 20.37 -10.54 6.36
CA ASP A 66 21.74 -10.38 5.85
C ASP A 66 21.97 -9.00 5.20
N ALA A 67 20.95 -8.46 4.53
CA ALA A 67 21.03 -7.12 3.95
C ALA A 67 21.10 -6.03 5.04
N ALA A 68 20.28 -6.15 6.09
CA ALA A 68 20.35 -5.25 7.24
C ALA A 68 21.72 -5.33 7.93
N LYS A 69 22.28 -6.54 8.05
CA LYS A 69 23.64 -6.75 8.57
C LYS A 69 24.68 -6.04 7.72
N GLU A 70 24.68 -6.24 6.40
CA GLU A 70 25.64 -5.62 5.50
C GLU A 70 25.58 -4.09 5.60
N GLU A 71 24.38 -3.52 5.56
CA GLU A 71 24.14 -2.09 5.63
C GLU A 71 24.58 -1.48 6.98
N ILE A 72 24.16 -2.08 8.08
CA ILE A 72 24.45 -1.56 9.42
C ILE A 72 25.93 -1.75 9.75
N THR A 73 26.54 -2.88 9.40
CA THR A 73 27.99 -3.08 9.59
C THR A 73 28.80 -2.09 8.75
N LYS A 74 28.36 -1.77 7.52
CA LYS A 74 29.04 -0.77 6.67
C LYS A 74 28.95 0.64 7.26
N LEU A 75 27.84 0.97 7.92
CA LEU A 75 27.61 2.30 8.49
C LEU A 75 28.20 2.46 9.89
N PHE A 76 27.99 1.50 10.77
CA PHE A 76 28.26 1.59 12.21
C PHE A 76 29.24 0.52 12.72
N GLY A 77 29.77 -0.32 11.84
CA GLY A 77 30.66 -1.44 12.20
C GLY A 77 29.92 -2.60 12.87
N GLU A 78 30.67 -3.63 13.23
CA GLU A 78 30.15 -4.81 13.95
C GLU A 78 29.51 -4.44 15.29
N GLU A 79 29.99 -3.39 15.96
CA GLU A 79 29.42 -2.88 17.21
C GLU A 79 28.02 -2.28 16.99
N GLY A 80 27.81 -1.58 15.88
CA GLY A 80 26.48 -1.09 15.50
C GLY A 80 25.53 -2.21 15.09
N TRP A 81 26.04 -3.24 14.41
CA TRP A 81 25.23 -4.42 14.10
C TRP A 81 24.80 -5.15 15.38
N SER A 82 25.71 -5.39 16.33
CA SER A 82 25.37 -5.99 17.62
C SER A 82 24.30 -5.18 18.36
N LEU A 83 24.45 -3.86 18.42
CA LEU A 83 23.44 -3.00 19.06
C LEU A 83 22.08 -3.06 18.36
N TYR A 84 22.06 -3.16 17.02
CA TYR A 84 20.81 -3.32 16.29
C TYR A 84 20.16 -4.68 16.57
N GLN A 85 20.94 -5.75 16.68
CA GLN A 85 20.42 -7.07 17.07
C GLN A 85 19.77 -7.01 18.45
N ASP A 86 20.42 -6.36 19.43
CA ASP A 86 19.86 -6.20 20.78
C ASP A 86 18.53 -5.44 20.76
N VAL A 87 18.43 -4.36 19.96
CA VAL A 87 17.19 -3.58 19.82
C VAL A 87 16.09 -4.38 19.15
N ALA A 88 16.41 -5.12 18.10
CA ALA A 88 15.45 -5.96 17.40
C ALA A 88 14.93 -7.10 18.29
N ASP A 89 15.82 -7.71 19.10
CA ASP A 89 15.45 -8.78 20.03
C ASP A 89 14.57 -8.25 21.16
N GLU A 90 14.93 -7.12 21.78
CA GLU A 90 14.10 -6.47 22.80
C GLU A 90 12.72 -6.07 22.26
N PHE A 91 12.64 -5.56 21.03
CA PHE A 91 11.37 -5.22 20.39
C PHE A 91 10.47 -6.45 20.18
N VAL A 92 11.05 -7.57 19.71
CA VAL A 92 10.29 -8.81 19.51
C VAL A 92 9.82 -9.35 20.86
N ASP A 93 10.68 -9.38 21.88
CA ASP A 93 10.35 -9.86 23.22
C ASP A 93 9.23 -9.01 23.86
N GLU A 94 9.34 -7.68 23.83
CA GLU A 94 8.30 -6.77 24.33
C GLU A 94 6.98 -6.93 23.55
N GLY A 95 7.06 -7.12 22.24
CA GLY A 95 5.90 -7.36 21.38
C GLY A 95 5.20 -8.68 21.70
N VAL A 96 5.96 -9.75 21.94
CA VAL A 96 5.44 -11.05 22.35
C VAL A 96 4.77 -10.96 23.72
N ASP A 97 5.41 -10.29 24.69
CA ASP A 97 4.86 -10.08 26.03
C ASP A 97 3.55 -9.26 26.00
N ALA A 98 3.50 -8.21 25.17
CA ALA A 98 2.29 -7.43 24.98
C ALA A 98 1.14 -8.26 24.38
N LEU A 99 1.44 -9.14 23.43
CA LEU A 99 0.47 -10.08 22.87
C LEU A 99 0.01 -11.13 23.89
N GLU A 100 0.92 -11.63 24.75
CA GLU A 100 0.58 -12.50 25.87
C GLU A 100 -0.34 -11.82 26.89
N ASP A 101 -0.22 -10.52 27.15
CA ASP A 101 -1.14 -9.83 28.07
C ASP A 101 -2.57 -9.67 27.50
N LEU A 102 -2.69 -9.63 26.17
CA LEU A 102 -3.97 -9.64 25.47
C LEU A 102 -4.60 -11.04 25.42
N ARG A 103 -3.80 -12.06 25.70
CA ARG A 103 -4.21 -13.45 25.70
C ARG A 103 -5.26 -13.70 26.79
N PRO A 104 -6.42 -14.29 26.44
CA PRO A 104 -7.41 -14.57 27.47
C PRO A 104 -6.92 -15.58 28.49
N ASN A 105 -7.26 -15.39 29.77
CA ASN A 105 -6.89 -16.35 30.81
C ASN A 105 -7.42 -17.75 30.51
N ILE A 106 -6.68 -18.77 30.95
CA ILE A 106 -6.99 -20.19 30.69
C ILE A 106 -8.42 -20.58 31.13
N PHE A 107 -8.92 -19.98 32.21
CA PHE A 107 -10.30 -20.19 32.66
C PHE A 107 -11.33 -19.69 31.64
N ALA A 108 -11.10 -18.50 31.06
CA ALA A 108 -12.01 -17.94 30.07
C ALA A 108 -12.00 -18.74 28.76
N ARG A 109 -10.84 -19.27 28.36
CA ARG A 109 -10.74 -20.17 27.20
C ARG A 109 -11.51 -21.47 27.39
N ILE A 110 -11.39 -22.08 28.57
CA ILE A 110 -12.02 -23.38 28.87
C ILE A 110 -13.54 -23.23 29.04
N PHE A 111 -14.00 -22.19 29.74
CA PHE A 111 -15.42 -22.05 30.08
C PHE A 111 -16.23 -21.23 29.07
N PHE A 112 -15.60 -20.29 28.38
CA PHE A 112 -16.25 -19.34 27.48
C PHE A 112 -15.69 -19.45 26.05
N GLY A 113 -14.97 -20.52 25.73
CA GLY A 113 -14.20 -20.69 24.49
C GLY A 113 -14.85 -20.19 23.20
N ASP A 114 -16.13 -20.51 22.98
CA ASP A 114 -16.88 -20.14 21.76
C ASP A 114 -17.72 -18.86 21.90
N SER A 115 -17.74 -18.22 23.08
CA SER A 115 -18.43 -16.95 23.27
C SER A 115 -17.51 -15.77 23.00
N GLN A 116 -18.12 -14.65 22.61
CA GLN A 116 -17.37 -13.42 22.35
C GLN A 116 -16.79 -12.88 23.67
N PRO A 117 -15.50 -12.51 23.69
CA PRO A 117 -14.88 -11.92 24.86
C PRO A 117 -15.42 -10.53 25.11
N VAL A 118 -16.14 -10.36 26.21
CA VAL A 118 -16.46 -9.06 26.81
C VAL A 118 -15.21 -8.50 27.50
N SER A 119 -14.14 -8.29 26.74
CA SER A 119 -12.86 -7.85 27.28
C SER A 119 -12.74 -6.31 27.20
N PRO A 120 -12.40 -5.63 28.31
CA PRO A 120 -12.01 -4.23 28.27
C PRO A 120 -10.67 -3.99 27.55
N LYS A 121 -9.90 -5.04 27.25
CA LYS A 121 -8.60 -4.96 26.57
C LYS A 121 -8.69 -4.85 25.03
N GLY A 122 -9.88 -4.64 24.47
CA GLY A 122 -10.08 -4.45 23.02
C GLY A 122 -10.03 -5.75 22.20
N TYR A 123 -10.04 -5.63 20.88
CA TYR A 123 -9.94 -6.73 19.90
C TYR A 123 -8.47 -6.99 19.52
N VAL A 124 -8.09 -8.23 19.23
CA VAL A 124 -6.75 -8.58 18.74
C VAL A 124 -6.84 -8.87 17.24
N MET A 125 -6.29 -7.97 16.42
CA MET A 125 -6.23 -8.12 14.96
C MET A 125 -4.96 -8.86 14.55
N THR A 126 -4.99 -9.57 13.42
CA THR A 126 -3.79 -10.14 12.82
C THR A 126 -2.87 -9.04 12.28
N PHE A 127 -1.57 -9.14 12.50
CA PHE A 127 -0.61 -8.23 11.88
C PHE A 127 -0.62 -8.34 10.35
N ASN A 128 -0.59 -7.19 9.68
CA ASN A 128 -0.42 -7.08 8.24
C ASN A 128 0.98 -6.56 7.86
N SER A 129 1.24 -6.40 6.56
CA SER A 129 2.52 -5.90 6.06
C SER A 129 2.82 -4.45 6.49
N GLU A 130 1.80 -3.62 6.63
CA GLU A 130 1.94 -2.22 7.08
C GLU A 130 2.34 -2.16 8.56
N ASP A 131 1.71 -2.98 9.41
CA ASP A 131 2.06 -3.10 10.83
C ASP A 131 3.53 -3.51 10.99
N MET A 132 4.01 -4.43 10.15
CA MET A 132 5.41 -4.83 10.13
C MET A 132 6.34 -3.72 9.59
N GLY A 133 5.89 -2.93 8.61
CA GLY A 133 6.62 -1.74 8.16
C GLY A 133 6.76 -0.67 9.26
N ARG A 134 5.71 -0.48 10.07
CA ARG A 134 5.72 0.42 11.23
C ARG A 134 6.62 -0.13 12.34
N ALA A 135 6.55 -1.43 12.62
CA ALA A 135 7.43 -2.11 13.57
C ALA A 135 8.91 -1.94 13.20
N LEU A 136 9.26 -2.16 11.93
CA LEU A 136 10.62 -1.91 11.41
C LEU A 136 11.06 -0.47 11.60
N SER A 137 10.14 0.49 11.38
CA SER A 137 10.44 1.92 11.57
C SER A 137 10.72 2.28 13.03
N GLU A 138 9.99 1.68 13.99
CA GLU A 138 10.23 1.89 15.42
C GLU A 138 11.55 1.22 15.86
N VAL A 139 11.87 0.01 15.40
CA VAL A 139 13.17 -0.64 15.63
C VAL A 139 14.32 0.25 15.14
N GLN A 140 14.23 0.80 13.93
CA GLN A 140 15.25 1.70 13.38
C GLN A 140 15.41 3.01 14.18
N LYS A 141 14.29 3.56 14.65
CA LYS A 141 14.26 4.78 15.45
C LYS A 141 14.91 4.54 16.82
N GLU A 142 14.57 3.45 17.49
CA GLU A 142 15.15 3.10 18.78
C GLU A 142 16.65 2.78 18.65
N PHE A 143 17.03 2.03 17.61
CA PHE A 143 18.44 1.83 17.26
C PHE A 143 19.17 3.16 17.07
N SER A 144 18.59 4.10 16.33
CA SER A 144 19.20 5.42 16.09
C SER A 144 19.40 6.22 17.37
N VAL A 145 18.48 6.11 18.35
CA VAL A 145 18.61 6.76 19.66
C VAL A 145 19.74 6.11 20.46
N ARG A 146 19.77 4.78 20.54
CA ARG A 146 20.78 4.03 21.29
C ARG A 146 22.18 4.15 20.67
N ALA A 147 22.29 4.13 19.34
CA ALA A 147 23.54 4.31 18.63
C ALA A 147 24.16 5.69 18.92
N LYS A 148 23.35 6.76 18.93
CA LYS A 148 23.80 8.10 19.33
C LYS A 148 24.27 8.13 20.78
N LYS A 149 23.55 7.46 21.69
CA LYS A 149 23.91 7.37 23.10
C LYS A 149 25.20 6.58 23.33
N ALA A 150 25.44 5.55 22.53
CA ALA A 150 26.67 4.75 22.52
C ALA A 150 27.85 5.48 21.86
N GLY A 151 27.63 6.65 21.23
CA GLY A 151 28.67 7.41 20.55
C GLY A 151 29.08 6.84 19.19
N LEU A 152 28.31 5.90 18.64
CA LEU A 152 28.53 5.33 17.32
C LEU A 152 28.29 6.42 16.26
N LYS A 153 29.33 6.72 15.47
CA LYS A 153 29.24 7.66 14.36
C LYS A 153 29.12 6.88 13.07
N PRO A 154 28.15 7.21 12.21
CA PRO A 154 28.06 6.56 10.92
C PRO A 154 29.29 6.93 10.07
N ASN A 155 29.79 5.97 9.30
CA ASN A 155 30.93 6.14 8.42
C ASN A 155 30.63 7.22 7.36
N ASP A 156 31.43 8.29 7.34
CA ASP A 156 31.27 9.46 6.47
C ASP A 156 31.24 9.10 4.97
N GLN A 157 31.91 8.02 4.56
CA GLN A 157 31.93 7.58 3.17
C GLN A 157 30.64 6.84 2.79
N ALA A 158 30.08 6.04 3.70
CA ALA A 158 28.84 5.33 3.49
C ALA A 158 27.64 6.30 3.52
N LEU A 159 27.65 7.31 4.41
CA LEU A 159 26.62 8.35 4.46
C LEU A 159 26.46 9.09 3.12
N ARG A 160 27.59 9.37 2.45
CA ARG A 160 27.61 10.03 1.14
C ARG A 160 27.02 9.16 0.04
N SER A 161 27.25 7.83 0.06
CA SER A 161 26.61 6.93 -0.92
C SER A 161 25.10 6.87 -0.75
N TYR A 162 24.59 6.89 0.48
CA TYR A 162 23.15 6.93 0.72
C TYR A 162 22.52 8.27 0.35
N GLN A 163 23.22 9.38 0.58
CA GLN A 163 22.78 10.70 0.11
C GLN A 163 22.71 10.77 -1.42
N MET A 164 23.69 10.22 -2.14
CA MET A 164 23.65 10.17 -3.61
C MET A 164 22.48 9.32 -4.13
N ILE A 165 22.14 8.21 -3.47
CA ILE A 165 21.00 7.37 -3.84
C ILE A 165 19.68 8.09 -3.50
N ALA A 166 19.57 8.71 -2.32
CA ALA A 166 18.40 9.50 -1.95
C ALA A 166 18.18 10.72 -2.85
N ASP A 167 19.25 11.37 -3.33
CA ASP A 167 19.18 12.49 -4.27
C ASP A 167 18.82 12.04 -5.69
N ALA A 168 19.23 10.83 -6.08
CA ALA A 168 18.86 10.21 -7.36
C ALA A 168 17.38 9.76 -7.37
N VAL A 169 16.88 9.22 -6.26
CA VAL A 169 15.47 8.80 -6.11
C VAL A 169 14.53 10.01 -6.01
N ASN A 170 14.98 11.13 -5.44
CA ASN A 170 14.19 12.37 -5.34
C ASN A 170 14.36 13.33 -6.54
N GLY A 171 14.91 12.86 -7.66
CA GLY A 171 14.97 13.61 -8.92
C GLY A 171 15.81 14.89 -8.89
N LYS A 172 16.75 15.04 -7.94
CA LYS A 172 17.60 16.24 -7.83
C LYS A 172 19.03 16.07 -8.32
N GLY A 173 19.38 14.91 -8.86
CA GLY A 173 20.71 14.66 -9.44
C GLY A 173 20.63 14.30 -10.92
N SER A 174 20.73 15.30 -11.80
CA SER A 174 21.13 15.05 -13.19
C SER A 174 22.66 15.03 -13.25
N PRO A 175 23.33 13.93 -13.61
CA PRO A 175 24.70 14.01 -14.09
C PRO A 175 24.64 14.41 -15.57
N SER A 176 24.85 15.69 -15.84
CA SER A 176 25.16 16.16 -17.19
C SER A 176 26.62 15.81 -17.54
N SER A 177 26.82 15.48 -18.81
CA SER A 177 28.08 15.40 -19.57
C SER A 177 29.08 14.29 -19.21
N VAL A 178 28.98 13.16 -19.91
CA VAL A 178 30.16 12.52 -20.52
C VAL A 178 29.93 12.53 -22.04
N GLU A 179 30.78 13.28 -22.71
CA GLU A 179 30.89 13.45 -24.16
C GLU A 179 31.52 12.17 -24.78
N PRO A 180 31.04 11.66 -25.93
CA PRO A 180 31.64 10.51 -26.59
C PRO A 180 32.75 10.93 -27.57
N GLU A 181 33.89 10.24 -27.53
CA GLU A 181 34.92 10.32 -28.58
C GLU A 181 34.48 9.61 -29.87
N PRO A 182 34.99 10.04 -31.04
CA PRO A 182 34.53 9.62 -32.35
C PRO A 182 35.27 8.35 -32.80
N ASN A 183 34.59 7.49 -33.57
CA ASN A 183 35.28 6.48 -34.37
C ASN A 183 34.75 6.49 -35.79
N ASP A 184 35.64 6.86 -36.71
CA ASP A 184 35.52 6.72 -38.15
C ASP A 184 35.49 5.24 -38.54
N GLY A 185 34.70 4.90 -39.57
CA GLY A 185 34.72 3.55 -40.13
C GLY A 185 33.59 3.26 -41.12
N VAL A 186 33.83 3.64 -42.37
CA VAL A 186 33.02 3.36 -43.57
C VAL A 186 32.88 1.86 -43.83
N ASP A 187 31.68 1.37 -44.13
CA ASP A 187 31.44 0.63 -45.38
C ASP A 187 29.95 0.46 -45.75
N THR A 188 29.61 1.03 -46.89
CA THR A 188 28.43 0.78 -47.74
C THR A 188 28.34 -0.68 -48.18
N LEU A 189 27.12 -1.22 -48.35
CA LEU A 189 26.73 -1.97 -49.57
C LEU A 189 25.23 -2.34 -49.60
N ALA A 190 24.60 -1.91 -50.70
CA ALA A 190 23.62 -2.61 -51.53
C ALA A 190 22.14 -2.70 -51.13
N ALA A 191 21.32 -2.59 -52.18
CA ALA A 191 19.90 -2.30 -52.20
C ALA A 191 19.03 -3.48 -52.66
N SER A 192 17.78 -3.50 -52.17
CA SER A 192 16.50 -3.99 -52.76
C SER A 192 16.36 -5.47 -53.18
N PRO A 193 15.15 -5.99 -53.46
CA PRO A 193 13.79 -5.38 -53.53
C PRO A 193 12.73 -6.10 -52.64
N ALA A 194 11.69 -5.44 -52.12
CA ALA A 194 10.35 -5.21 -52.70
C ALA A 194 9.58 -6.46 -53.17
N GLU A 195 8.48 -6.80 -52.47
CA GLU A 195 7.31 -7.54 -52.98
C GLU A 195 6.11 -7.42 -51.99
N PRO A 196 4.84 -7.66 -52.41
CA PRO A 196 3.92 -6.63 -52.87
C PRO A 196 2.74 -6.35 -51.91
N GLN A 197 2.26 -5.11 -51.94
CA GLN A 197 1.04 -4.69 -51.25
C GLN A 197 -0.22 -5.13 -52.01
N LEU A 198 -1.14 -5.78 -51.29
CA LEU A 198 -2.49 -6.04 -51.77
C LEU A 198 -3.42 -4.93 -51.26
N ASN A 199 -3.99 -4.22 -52.23
CA ASN A 199 -4.90 -3.10 -52.09
C ASN A 199 -6.18 -3.50 -51.32
N ASN A 200 -6.51 -2.74 -50.27
CA ASN A 200 -7.89 -2.62 -49.80
C ASN A 200 -8.25 -1.14 -49.59
N PRO A 201 -9.50 -0.75 -49.90
CA PRO A 201 -9.89 0.65 -50.03
C PRO A 201 -9.88 1.39 -48.69
N VAL A 202 -9.38 2.62 -48.77
CA VAL A 202 -9.31 3.64 -47.73
C VAL A 202 -10.71 3.90 -47.16
N VAL A 203 -11.02 3.31 -46.01
CA VAL A 203 -12.03 3.84 -45.10
C VAL A 203 -11.34 4.94 -44.32
N THR A 204 -11.76 6.18 -44.54
CA THR A 204 -11.30 7.36 -43.79
C THR A 204 -11.79 7.24 -42.34
N THR A 205 -11.11 6.47 -41.52
CA THR A 205 -11.26 6.53 -40.07
C THR A 205 -10.67 7.85 -39.61
N ARG A 206 -11.50 8.70 -39.00
CA ARG A 206 -11.02 9.80 -38.17
C ARG A 206 -9.98 9.24 -37.21
N PRO A 207 -8.86 9.93 -36.94
CA PRO A 207 -8.00 9.53 -35.84
C PRO A 207 -8.86 9.59 -34.57
N VAL A 208 -9.27 8.42 -34.09
CA VAL A 208 -9.56 8.25 -32.68
C VAL A 208 -8.23 8.59 -32.04
N VAL A 209 -8.16 9.79 -31.46
CA VAL A 209 -7.13 10.12 -30.49
C VAL A 209 -7.28 9.03 -29.46
N MET A 210 -6.42 8.02 -29.54
CA MET A 210 -6.16 7.16 -28.40
C MET A 210 -5.68 8.15 -27.36
N ALA A 211 -6.56 8.47 -26.41
CA ALA A 211 -6.14 9.05 -25.15
C ALA A 211 -5.03 8.12 -24.68
N GLN A 212 -3.80 8.64 -24.71
CA GLN A 212 -2.68 7.97 -24.12
C GLN A 212 -3.07 7.64 -22.67
N PRO A 213 -2.64 6.51 -22.11
CA PRO A 213 -2.68 6.34 -20.67
C PRO A 213 -1.72 7.40 -20.09
N THR A 214 -2.22 8.61 -19.87
CA THR A 214 -1.48 9.69 -19.24
C THR A 214 -1.45 9.37 -17.76
N ALA A 215 -0.25 9.02 -17.29
CA ALA A 215 0.22 9.08 -15.91
C ALA A 215 -0.60 8.23 -14.92
N ALA A 216 -0.21 6.99 -14.63
CA ALA A 216 0.84 6.73 -13.65
C ALA A 216 0.95 7.87 -12.61
N ALA A 217 0.20 7.73 -11.51
CA ALA A 217 0.53 8.29 -10.20
C ALA A 217 1.21 9.67 -10.22
N GLN A 218 0.49 10.71 -10.61
CA GLN A 218 0.80 12.01 -10.03
C GLN A 218 0.45 11.89 -8.56
N SER A 219 1.46 11.67 -7.72
CA SER A 219 1.27 11.81 -6.28
C SER A 219 0.86 13.25 -6.04
N PHE A 220 -0.34 13.44 -5.49
CA PHE A 220 -0.78 14.71 -4.94
C PHE A 220 -0.67 14.56 -3.42
N PRO A 221 0.51 14.78 -2.80
CA PRO A 221 0.68 14.60 -1.37
C PRO A 221 -0.39 15.33 -0.55
N GLU A 222 -0.80 16.51 -1.04
CA GLU A 222 -1.85 17.33 -0.42
C GLU A 222 -3.24 16.69 -0.54
N LEU A 223 -3.61 16.16 -1.71
CA LEU A 223 -4.86 15.39 -1.88
C LEU A 223 -4.83 14.10 -1.06
N THR A 224 -3.72 13.35 -1.06
CA THR A 224 -3.57 12.15 -0.23
C THR A 224 -3.76 12.48 1.25
N GLY A 225 -3.19 13.59 1.72
CA GLY A 225 -3.41 14.09 3.08
C GLY A 225 -4.88 14.41 3.36
N ALA A 226 -5.56 15.09 2.43
CA ALA A 226 -6.98 15.42 2.56
C ALA A 226 -7.87 14.16 2.57
N ILE A 227 -7.59 13.18 1.72
CA ILE A 227 -8.31 11.90 1.69
C ILE A 227 -8.14 11.15 3.02
N ASN A 228 -6.90 11.03 3.50
CA ASN A 228 -6.62 10.32 4.75
C ASN A 228 -7.31 11.02 5.94
N ALA A 229 -7.31 12.36 5.98
CA ALA A 229 -8.00 13.12 7.01
C ALA A 229 -9.52 12.96 6.94
N TYR A 230 -10.09 12.93 5.73
CA TYR A 230 -11.52 12.68 5.51
C TYR A 230 -11.92 11.29 6.02
N ILE A 231 -11.20 10.26 5.58
CA ILE A 231 -11.51 8.86 5.93
C ILE A 231 -11.31 8.60 7.43
N ALA A 232 -10.27 9.17 8.04
CA ALA A 232 -10.07 9.10 9.50
C ALA A 232 -11.21 9.76 10.31
N GLY A 233 -11.99 10.64 9.70
CA GLY A 233 -13.17 11.26 10.30
C GLY A 233 -14.47 10.49 10.10
N LEU A 234 -14.48 9.41 9.31
CA LEU A 234 -15.66 8.59 9.08
C LEU A 234 -15.88 7.63 10.26
N ASP A 235 -17.14 7.36 10.58
CA ASP A 235 -17.51 6.23 11.43
C ASP A 235 -17.51 4.96 10.60
N THR A 236 -16.37 4.26 10.61
CA THR A 236 -16.18 3.01 9.85
C THR A 236 -16.65 1.78 10.60
N ASP A 237 -17.22 1.92 11.80
CA ASP A 237 -17.61 0.81 12.69
C ASP A 237 -16.47 -0.21 12.86
N GLY A 238 -15.26 0.29 13.12
CA GLY A 238 -14.04 -0.52 13.28
C GLY A 238 -13.37 -0.95 11.97
N GLY A 239 -13.93 -0.58 10.81
CA GLY A 239 -13.32 -0.85 9.51
C GLY A 239 -12.08 0.01 9.24
N VAL A 240 -11.15 -0.53 8.46
CA VAL A 240 -9.90 0.13 8.07
C VAL A 240 -9.88 0.28 6.55
N GLU A 241 -9.39 1.42 6.09
CA GLU A 241 -9.22 1.64 4.66
C GLU A 241 -8.10 0.74 4.09
N TYR A 242 -8.28 0.26 2.86
CA TYR A 242 -7.24 -0.38 2.04
C TYR A 242 -6.65 0.63 1.04
N PRO A 243 -5.53 1.31 1.34
CA PRO A 243 -5.06 2.45 0.54
C PRO A 243 -4.47 2.03 -0.82
N GLU A 244 -3.95 0.81 -0.95
CA GLU A 244 -3.38 0.32 -2.21
C GLU A 244 -4.46 0.09 -3.28
N GLY A 245 -5.69 -0.21 -2.87
CA GLY A 245 -6.84 -0.35 -3.76
C GLY A 245 -7.50 0.98 -4.14
N ARG A 246 -7.03 2.10 -3.59
CA ARG A 246 -7.60 3.43 -3.81
C ARG A 246 -7.39 3.86 -5.26
N GLN A 247 -8.45 4.34 -5.90
CA GLN A 247 -8.39 4.93 -7.23
C GLN A 247 -8.74 6.41 -7.15
N ILE A 248 -7.89 7.25 -7.75
CA ILE A 248 -8.09 8.70 -7.80
C ILE A 248 -8.34 9.07 -9.26
N ILE A 249 -9.52 9.62 -9.53
CA ILE A 249 -9.95 10.04 -10.85
C ILE A 249 -9.97 11.57 -10.86
N GLN A 250 -9.13 12.18 -11.69
CA GLN A 250 -9.16 13.63 -11.88
C GLN A 250 -10.28 14.02 -12.83
N VAL A 251 -11.11 14.98 -12.40
CA VAL A 251 -12.27 15.45 -13.17
C VAL A 251 -12.67 16.81 -12.63
N ASP A 252 -13.07 17.75 -13.49
CA ASP A 252 -13.65 19.02 -13.07
C ASP A 252 -15.10 18.78 -12.60
N LEU A 253 -15.31 18.70 -11.27
CA LEU A 253 -16.60 18.37 -10.67
C LEU A 253 -17.45 19.64 -10.45
N ASN A 254 -16.82 20.78 -10.18
CA ASN A 254 -17.52 22.02 -9.85
C ASN A 254 -17.77 22.92 -11.09
N GLY A 255 -17.04 22.74 -12.19
CA GLY A 255 -17.12 23.49 -13.45
C GLY A 255 -16.29 24.76 -13.51
N ASP A 256 -15.30 24.93 -12.65
CA ASP A 256 -14.43 26.11 -12.61
C ASP A 256 -13.24 26.03 -13.58
N GLY A 257 -13.05 24.87 -14.23
CA GLY A 257 -11.98 24.62 -15.18
C GLY A 257 -10.66 24.16 -14.52
N GLU A 258 -10.62 24.00 -13.20
CA GLU A 258 -9.58 23.27 -12.49
C GLU A 258 -9.98 21.79 -12.30
N LEU A 259 -8.98 20.92 -12.12
CA LEU A 259 -9.24 19.49 -11.91
C LEU A 259 -9.49 19.23 -10.42
N ASP A 260 -10.69 18.76 -10.11
CA ASP A 260 -11.05 18.15 -8.84
C ASP A 260 -10.69 16.65 -8.86
N ALA A 261 -11.09 15.93 -7.80
CA ALA A 261 -10.89 14.50 -7.70
C ALA A 261 -12.16 13.76 -7.26
N ALA A 262 -12.48 12.68 -7.96
CA ALA A 262 -13.35 11.62 -7.46
C ALA A 262 -12.48 10.49 -6.94
N VAL A 263 -12.68 10.09 -5.69
CA VAL A 263 -11.83 9.12 -4.99
C VAL A 263 -12.66 7.90 -4.65
N LEU A 264 -12.27 6.76 -5.22
CA LEU A 264 -12.78 5.45 -4.85
C LEU A 264 -11.87 4.87 -3.78
N TYR A 265 -12.41 4.57 -2.62
CA TYR A 265 -11.70 3.89 -1.54
C TYR A 265 -12.51 2.70 -1.02
N THR A 266 -11.82 1.79 -0.36
CA THR A 266 -12.38 0.56 0.18
C THR A 266 -12.18 0.55 1.68
N ILE A 267 -13.25 0.32 2.43
CA ILE A 267 -13.20 0.06 3.88
C ILE A 267 -13.47 -1.42 4.11
N GLU A 268 -12.52 -2.10 4.75
CA GLU A 268 -12.60 -3.51 5.11
C GLU A 268 -12.90 -3.64 6.61
N GLY A 269 -13.62 -4.68 7.02
CA GLY A 269 -13.76 -4.96 8.45
C GLY A 269 -14.88 -4.23 9.18
N SER A 270 -15.72 -3.45 8.47
CA SER A 270 -16.77 -2.66 9.10
C SER A 270 -17.83 -3.51 9.81
N GLY A 271 -18.18 -3.14 11.03
CA GLY A 271 -19.08 -3.90 11.90
C GLY A 271 -18.55 -5.28 12.30
N GLY A 272 -17.22 -5.46 12.25
CA GLY A 272 -16.57 -6.76 12.49
C GLY A 272 -16.80 -7.78 11.36
N SER A 273 -17.28 -7.34 10.20
CA SER A 273 -17.52 -8.21 9.05
C SER A 273 -16.25 -8.42 8.23
N GLN A 274 -16.06 -9.62 7.66
CA GLN A 274 -15.01 -9.88 6.67
C GLN A 274 -15.30 -9.28 5.28
N THR A 275 -16.40 -8.54 5.15
CA THR A 275 -16.77 -7.85 3.92
C THR A 275 -16.08 -6.50 3.84
N ALA A 276 -15.81 -6.08 2.62
CA ALA A 276 -15.41 -4.73 2.32
C ALA A 276 -16.58 -3.99 1.65
N TYR A 277 -16.69 -2.69 1.90
CA TYR A 277 -17.51 -1.82 1.06
C TYR A 277 -16.63 -0.80 0.36
N GLN A 278 -17.01 -0.48 -0.86
CA GLN A 278 -16.31 0.50 -1.68
C GLN A 278 -17.17 1.74 -1.81
N THR A 279 -16.54 2.91 -1.67
CA THR A 279 -17.23 4.20 -1.67
C THR A 279 -16.54 5.16 -2.62
N LEU A 280 -17.33 5.89 -3.40
CA LEU A 280 -16.89 6.99 -4.25
C LEU A 280 -17.24 8.33 -3.60
N SER A 281 -16.25 9.19 -3.40
CA SER A 281 -16.41 10.51 -2.77
C SER A 281 -15.72 11.62 -3.56
N ALA A 282 -16.22 12.85 -3.44
CA ALA A 282 -15.70 14.00 -4.18
C ALA A 282 -14.78 14.88 -3.33
N PHE A 283 -13.75 15.42 -3.96
CA PHE A 283 -12.78 16.34 -3.37
C PHE A 283 -12.59 17.50 -4.33
N TYR A 284 -12.88 18.72 -3.88
CA TYR A 284 -12.61 19.92 -4.67
C TYR A 284 -11.19 20.42 -4.45
N HIS A 285 -10.59 20.92 -5.52
CA HIS A 285 -9.38 21.69 -5.46
C HIS A 285 -9.74 23.16 -5.21
N ALA A 286 -9.32 23.71 -4.07
CA ALA A 286 -9.54 25.11 -3.73
C ALA A 286 -8.20 25.82 -3.48
N PRO A 287 -8.16 27.17 -3.51
CA PRO A 287 -6.93 27.93 -3.23
C PRO A 287 -6.30 27.63 -1.86
N GLU A 288 -7.13 27.28 -0.88
CA GLU A 288 -6.74 26.86 0.47
C GLU A 288 -6.35 25.38 0.60
N GLY A 289 -6.44 24.61 -0.50
CA GLY A 289 -6.09 23.19 -0.58
C GLY A 289 -7.28 22.29 -0.94
N TRP A 290 -7.05 20.98 -0.86
CA TRP A 290 -8.06 19.97 -1.17
C TRP A 290 -9.11 19.85 -0.08
N GLN A 291 -10.39 19.88 -0.46
CA GLN A 291 -11.52 19.80 0.46
C GLN A 291 -12.47 18.66 0.08
N ALA A 292 -12.69 17.74 1.00
CA ALA A 292 -13.71 16.72 0.84
C ALA A 292 -15.10 17.37 0.79
N GLN A 293 -15.85 17.06 -0.27
CA GLN A 293 -17.25 17.46 -0.42
C GLN A 293 -18.20 16.38 0.13
N GLY A 294 -17.67 15.19 0.40
CA GLY A 294 -18.46 14.01 0.73
C GLY A 294 -19.24 13.51 -0.48
N GLY A 295 -20.54 13.26 -0.28
CA GLY A 295 -21.39 12.80 -1.37
C GLY A 295 -21.19 11.32 -1.72
N ASP A 296 -20.82 10.55 -0.69
CA ASP A 296 -20.46 9.14 -0.71
C ASP A 296 -21.50 8.29 -1.45
N ALA A 297 -21.09 7.64 -2.54
CA ALA A 297 -21.87 6.62 -3.23
C ALA A 297 -21.27 5.24 -2.97
N ALA A 298 -22.11 4.33 -2.45
CA ALA A 298 -21.73 2.93 -2.30
C ALA A 298 -21.62 2.26 -3.68
N ILE A 299 -20.52 1.57 -3.90
CA ILE A 299 -20.24 0.86 -5.13
C ILE A 299 -20.55 -0.62 -4.93
N SER A 300 -21.15 -1.23 -5.96
CA SER A 300 -21.54 -2.64 -5.91
C SER A 300 -20.54 -3.51 -6.66
N GLY A 301 -20.19 -4.64 -6.04
CA GLY A 301 -19.24 -5.59 -6.62
C GLY A 301 -17.78 -5.22 -6.36
N ALA A 302 -16.88 -6.02 -6.92
CA ALA A 302 -15.44 -5.82 -6.84
C ALA A 302 -14.96 -4.95 -8.01
N VAL A 303 -14.56 -3.71 -7.71
CA VAL A 303 -14.07 -2.77 -8.73
C VAL A 303 -12.74 -3.21 -9.32
N ARG A 304 -12.67 -3.17 -10.66
CA ARG A 304 -11.45 -3.36 -11.44
C ARG A 304 -10.84 -2.04 -11.89
N GLU A 305 -11.70 -1.12 -12.34
CA GLU A 305 -11.29 0.15 -12.92
C GLU A 305 -12.38 1.20 -12.67
N ALA A 306 -11.97 2.43 -12.37
CA ALA A 306 -12.80 3.62 -12.40
C ALA A 306 -12.17 4.68 -13.30
N ARG A 307 -12.99 5.35 -14.11
CA ARG A 307 -12.53 6.39 -15.05
C ARG A 307 -13.57 7.47 -15.27
N ASP A 308 -13.12 8.68 -15.53
CA ASP A 308 -14.01 9.75 -16.00
C ASP A 308 -14.49 9.46 -17.43
N VAL A 309 -15.79 9.63 -17.67
CA VAL A 309 -16.41 9.53 -19.00
C VAL A 309 -17.05 10.86 -19.44
N GLY A 310 -16.68 11.94 -18.76
CA GLY A 310 -17.09 13.31 -19.06
C GLY A 310 -18.44 13.68 -18.44
N SER A 311 -18.80 14.96 -18.54
CA SER A 311 -20.02 15.51 -17.92
C SER A 311 -20.12 15.17 -16.42
N ARG A 312 -18.98 15.20 -15.71
CA ARG A 312 -18.87 14.89 -14.28
C ARG A 312 -19.35 13.48 -13.94
N THR A 313 -19.14 12.54 -14.85
CA THR A 313 -19.62 11.17 -14.73
C THR A 313 -18.45 10.22 -14.61
N ILE A 314 -18.42 9.43 -13.54
CA ILE A 314 -17.46 8.37 -13.31
C ILE A 314 -18.08 7.05 -13.75
N PHE A 315 -17.39 6.34 -14.64
CA PHE A 315 -17.69 4.95 -14.96
C PHE A 315 -16.88 4.04 -14.07
N ILE A 316 -17.51 2.98 -13.57
CA ILE A 316 -16.89 1.96 -12.74
C ILE A 316 -17.10 0.60 -13.43
N ASP A 317 -16.00 -0.08 -13.75
CA ASP A 317 -15.99 -1.49 -14.14
C ASP A 317 -15.88 -2.34 -12.87
N ALA A 318 -16.94 -3.08 -12.53
CA ALA A 318 -16.96 -3.95 -11.37
C ALA A 318 -17.40 -5.38 -11.73
N LEU A 319 -17.10 -6.33 -10.86
CA LEU A 319 -17.53 -7.72 -10.95
C LEU A 319 -18.45 -8.09 -9.80
N VAL A 320 -19.51 -8.82 -10.07
CA VAL A 320 -20.38 -9.45 -9.07
C VAL A 320 -20.29 -10.96 -9.15
N GLN A 321 -20.73 -11.61 -8.08
CA GLN A 321 -20.80 -13.06 -7.98
C GLN A 321 -21.81 -13.60 -9.00
N GLY A 322 -21.35 -14.47 -9.91
CA GLY A 322 -22.22 -15.32 -10.71
C GLY A 322 -22.66 -16.57 -9.96
N ASP A 323 -23.69 -17.23 -10.49
CA ASP A 323 -24.26 -18.45 -9.89
C ASP A 323 -23.22 -19.59 -9.77
N ASP A 324 -22.29 -19.65 -10.72
CA ASP A 324 -21.23 -20.66 -10.78
C ASP A 324 -19.90 -20.18 -10.18
N ASP A 325 -19.82 -18.94 -9.68
CA ASP A 325 -18.57 -18.38 -9.18
C ASP A 325 -18.24 -18.90 -7.77
N PRO A 326 -16.98 -19.30 -7.52
CA PRO A 326 -16.49 -19.45 -6.16
C PRO A 326 -16.63 -18.13 -5.38
N ARG A 327 -16.99 -18.20 -4.09
CA ARG A 327 -17.19 -17.00 -3.23
C ARG A 327 -16.00 -16.04 -3.17
N CYS A 328 -14.79 -16.49 -3.50
CA CYS A 328 -13.60 -15.64 -3.54
C CYS A 328 -13.48 -14.76 -4.78
N CYS A 329 -14.19 -15.10 -5.85
CA CYS A 329 -13.71 -14.87 -7.20
C CYS A 329 -14.88 -14.52 -8.14
N PRO A 330 -15.49 -13.32 -7.98
CA PRO A 330 -16.58 -12.87 -8.85
C PRO A 330 -16.09 -12.72 -10.30
N THR A 331 -16.94 -13.08 -11.26
CA THR A 331 -16.63 -13.02 -12.70
C THR A 331 -17.69 -12.31 -13.53
N GLN A 332 -18.89 -12.08 -12.99
CA GLN A 332 -19.97 -11.44 -13.76
C GLN A 332 -19.77 -9.94 -13.85
N PRO A 333 -19.70 -9.34 -15.05
CA PRO A 333 -19.53 -7.90 -15.18
C PRO A 333 -20.76 -7.14 -14.66
N TYR A 334 -20.51 -6.10 -13.88
CA TYR A 334 -21.51 -5.21 -13.30
C TYR A 334 -21.03 -3.77 -13.44
N PRO A 335 -21.04 -3.20 -14.66
CA PRO A 335 -20.63 -1.82 -14.85
C PRO A 335 -21.60 -0.88 -14.13
N GLN A 336 -21.10 0.25 -13.65
CA GLN A 336 -21.89 1.30 -13.00
C GLN A 336 -21.47 2.68 -13.50
N ARG A 337 -22.39 3.64 -13.43
CA ARG A 337 -22.12 5.04 -13.80
C ARG A 337 -22.65 5.96 -12.73
N PHE A 338 -21.80 6.87 -12.27
CA PHE A 338 -22.12 7.83 -11.21
C PHE A 338 -21.89 9.24 -11.71
N GLN A 339 -22.92 10.09 -11.67
CA GLN A 339 -22.80 11.50 -12.01
C GLN A 339 -22.80 12.36 -10.76
N TRP A 340 -21.87 13.30 -10.68
CA TRP A 340 -21.82 14.28 -9.61
C TRP A 340 -22.89 15.36 -9.79
N SER A 341 -23.78 15.53 -8.81
CA SER A 341 -24.84 16.56 -8.83
C SER A 341 -24.42 17.90 -8.24
N GLY A 342 -23.22 18.01 -7.69
CA GLY A 342 -22.76 19.17 -6.91
C GLY A 342 -22.71 18.90 -5.40
N ASP A 343 -23.41 17.88 -4.93
CA ASP A 343 -23.51 17.47 -3.53
C ASP A 343 -23.26 15.97 -3.31
N LYS A 344 -23.60 15.12 -4.29
CA LYS A 344 -23.41 13.66 -4.22
C LYS A 344 -23.21 13.02 -5.57
N PHE A 345 -22.67 11.81 -5.56
CA PHE A 345 -22.70 10.93 -6.72
C PHE A 345 -24.07 10.23 -6.82
N ILE A 346 -24.71 10.38 -7.98
CA ILE A 346 -25.99 9.74 -8.30
C ILE A 346 -25.73 8.62 -9.30
N GLU A 347 -26.09 7.39 -8.95
CA GLU A 347 -26.05 6.27 -9.90
C GLU A 347 -27.04 6.50 -11.05
N LEU A 348 -26.54 6.43 -12.27
CA LEU A 348 -27.33 6.56 -13.48
C LEU A 348 -27.84 5.16 -13.92
N PRO A 349 -29.10 5.05 -14.37
CA PRO A 349 -29.63 3.79 -14.88
C PRO A 349 -28.94 3.37 -16.19
N GLY A 350 -28.56 2.09 -16.28
CA GLY A 350 -28.12 1.46 -17.53
C GLY A 350 -26.66 1.73 -17.89
N ALA A 351 -25.73 1.17 -17.12
CA ALA A 351 -24.31 1.18 -17.43
C ALA A 351 -23.93 0.27 -18.62
#